data_AF-A0A6M8I0H3-F1
#
_entry.id   AF-A0A6M8I0H3-F1
#
_cell.length_a   1.000
_cell.length_b   1.000
_cell.length_c   1.000
_cell.angle_alpha   90.00
_cell.angle_beta   90.00
_cell.angle_gamma   90.00
#
_symmetry.space_group_name_H-M   'P 1'
#
loop_
_entity.id
_entity.type
_entity.pdbx_description
1 polymer ?
#
loop_
_entity_poly.entity_id
_entity_poly.type
_entity_poly.pdbx_seq_one_letter_code
_entity_poly.pdbx_strand_id
1 'polypeptide(L)'
;MSYQTRHPEAAAHPLRSIPMFRPASVLGTAFMAKQDPLTLARQAAARTLELAQYAIAEAWEAYGAAKAAVGEVNRMGRKNRHDRAISSDRYVARRRSEAFGTMNRRRGHFLRAHKALFAAEAALLALAN
;
A
#
# COMPACT_ATOMS: atom_id res chain seq x y z
N MET A 1 -54.88 43.50 -2.66
CA MET A 1 -54.80 43.72 -1.20
C MET A 1 -53.34 43.55 -0.79
N SER A 2 -52.75 44.63 -0.27
CA SER A 2 -51.43 44.69 0.35
C SER A 2 -51.35 43.80 1.60
N TYR A 3 -50.18 43.28 1.95
CA TYR A 3 -49.45 43.59 3.20
C TYR A 3 -48.17 42.76 3.37
N GLN A 4 -47.06 43.50 3.57
CA GLN A 4 -45.97 43.28 4.52
C GLN A 4 -44.96 42.11 4.35
N THR A 5 -43.76 42.53 3.90
CA THR A 5 -42.44 42.24 4.49
C THR A 5 -42.36 41.37 5.75
N ARG A 6 -41.61 40.25 5.65
CA ARG A 6 -40.58 39.83 6.62
C ARG A 6 -39.45 39.08 5.90
N HIS A 7 -38.31 39.74 5.70
CA HIS A 7 -37.02 39.14 6.05
C HIS A 7 -36.78 39.47 7.54
N PRO A 8 -36.00 38.72 8.34
CA PRO A 8 -34.88 37.88 7.93
C PRO A 8 -34.87 36.50 8.59
N GLU A 9 -34.25 35.52 7.96
CA GLU A 9 -33.33 34.66 8.66
C GLU A 9 -32.41 34.07 7.62
N ALA A 10 -31.18 34.57 7.62
CA ALA A 10 -30.06 33.96 6.96
C ALA A 10 -29.94 32.53 7.52
N ALA A 11 -30.55 31.58 6.81
CA ALA A 11 -30.23 30.18 6.99
C ALA A 11 -28.77 30.04 6.60
N ALA A 12 -27.92 30.14 7.62
CA ALA A 12 -26.51 29.92 7.57
C ALA A 12 -26.26 28.69 6.71
N HIS A 13 -25.81 28.91 5.48
CA HIS A 13 -25.17 27.86 4.72
C HIS A 13 -24.09 27.31 5.64
N PRO A 14 -24.11 26.01 6.00
CA PRO A 14 -22.92 25.41 6.53
C PRO A 14 -21.97 25.35 5.35
N LEU A 15 -21.18 26.42 5.18
CA LEU A 15 -19.81 26.31 4.74
C LEU A 15 -19.17 25.33 5.72
N ARG A 16 -19.39 24.04 5.50
CA ARG A 16 -18.68 22.95 6.13
C ARG A 16 -17.24 23.30 5.87
N SER A 17 -16.58 23.72 6.95
CA SER A 17 -15.21 24.16 7.02
C SER A 17 -14.37 23.35 6.04
N ILE A 18 -14.04 23.96 4.90
CA ILE A 18 -12.85 23.54 4.15
C ILE A 18 -11.75 23.62 5.19
N PRO A 19 -11.01 22.55 5.49
CA PRO A 19 -9.87 22.66 6.39
C PRO A 19 -8.94 23.67 5.74
N MET A 20 -8.99 24.92 6.24
CA MET A 20 -8.01 25.93 5.89
C MET A 20 -6.68 25.28 6.18
N PHE A 21 -5.88 25.17 5.13
CA PHE A 21 -4.51 24.69 5.16
C PHE A 21 -3.84 25.42 6.31
N ARG A 22 -3.74 24.79 7.49
CA ARG A 22 -2.97 25.34 8.60
C ARG A 22 -1.54 25.32 8.07
N PRO A 23 -0.87 26.47 7.86
CA PRO A 23 0.55 26.42 7.62
C PRO A 23 1.13 25.64 8.80
N ALA A 24 1.84 24.55 8.49
CA ALA A 24 2.66 23.86 9.47
C ALA A 24 3.36 24.94 10.30
N SER A 25 3.24 24.86 11.62
CA SER A 25 3.63 25.94 12.53
C SER A 25 5.00 26.50 12.11
N VAL A 26 5.14 27.83 12.08
CA VAL A 26 6.40 28.52 11.76
C VAL A 26 7.55 27.98 12.64
N LEU A 27 7.22 27.47 13.84
CA LEU A 27 8.15 26.78 14.73
C LEU A 27 8.63 25.42 14.18
N GLY A 28 7.76 24.59 13.58
CA GLY A 28 8.15 23.33 12.95
C GLY A 28 9.01 23.51 11.70
N THR A 29 8.68 24.51 10.87
CA THR A 29 9.48 24.86 9.69
C THR A 29 10.79 25.57 10.06
N ALA A 30 10.81 26.41 11.10
CA ALA A 30 12.02 27.07 11.57
C ALA A 30 12.98 26.11 12.32
N PHE A 31 12.46 25.06 12.97
CA PHE A 31 13.31 24.04 13.59
C PHE A 31 13.97 23.14 12.55
N MET A 32 13.25 22.80 11.47
CA MET A 32 13.80 22.11 10.30
C MET A 32 14.86 22.96 9.57
N ALA A 33 14.66 24.29 9.50
CA ALA A 33 15.62 25.21 8.87
C ALA A 33 16.97 25.34 9.61
N LYS A 34 17.08 24.83 10.85
CA LYS A 34 18.33 24.81 11.63
C LYS A 34 19.09 23.47 11.56
N GLN A 35 18.50 22.45 10.95
CA GLN A 35 19.19 21.17 10.78
C GLN A 35 20.04 21.21 9.51
N ASP A 36 21.26 20.68 9.63
CA ASP A 36 22.15 20.48 8.49
C ASP A 36 21.42 19.64 7.43
N PRO A 37 21.35 20.09 6.15
CA PRO A 37 20.67 19.35 5.08
C PRO A 37 21.15 17.91 4.94
N LEU A 38 22.41 17.61 5.28
CA LEU A 38 22.93 16.25 5.30
C LEU A 38 22.30 15.39 6.40
N THR A 39 22.02 15.98 7.57
CA THR A 39 21.33 15.31 8.66
C THR A 39 19.88 15.00 8.30
N LEU A 40 19.18 15.94 7.65
CA LEU A 40 17.83 15.72 7.13
C LEU A 40 17.79 14.62 6.07
N ALA A 41 18.74 14.62 5.14
CA ALA A 41 18.85 13.58 4.11
C ALA A 41 19.07 12.19 4.71
N ARG A 42 19.94 12.06 5.72
CA ARG A 42 20.18 10.80 6.43
C ARG A 42 18.94 10.30 7.17
N GLN A 43 18.21 11.19 7.85
CA GLN A 43 16.96 10.82 8.52
C GLN A 43 15.89 10.35 7.53
N ALA A 44 15.73 11.06 6.41
CA ALA A 44 14.79 10.67 5.36
C ALA A 44 15.15 9.32 4.73
N ALA A 45 16.43 9.09 4.46
CA ALA A 45 16.92 7.82 3.92
C ALA A 45 16.74 6.66 4.91
N ALA A 46 16.99 6.89 6.21
CA ALA A 46 16.78 5.91 7.27
C ALA A 46 15.30 5.53 7.39
N ARG A 47 14.41 6.53 7.34
CA ARG A 47 12.96 6.28 7.36
C ARG A 47 12.49 5.52 6.13
N THR A 48 13.07 5.83 4.96
CA THR A 48 12.76 5.13 3.70
C THR A 48 13.19 3.66 3.77
N LEU A 49 14.37 3.39 4.35
CA LEU A 49 14.85 2.02 4.58
C LEU A 49 13.89 1.24 5.49
N GLU A 50 13.51 1.83 6.62
CA GLU A 50 12.58 1.21 7.58
C GLU A 50 11.24 0.86 6.90
N LEU A 51 10.65 1.79 6.15
CA LEU A 51 9.42 1.55 5.40
C LEU A 51 9.58 0.46 4.33
N ALA A 52 10.72 0.41 3.65
CA ALA A 52 11.01 -0.62 2.66
C ALA A 52 11.15 -2.02 3.29
N GLN A 53 11.74 -2.12 4.47
CA GLN A 53 11.84 -3.38 5.22
C GLN A 53 10.45 -3.91 5.60
N TYR A 54 9.57 -3.05 6.11
CA TYR A 54 8.19 -3.43 6.41
C TYR A 54 7.43 -3.88 5.15
N ALA A 55 7.56 -3.14 4.04
CA ALA A 55 6.91 -3.49 2.79
C ALA A 55 7.37 -4.85 2.23
N ILE A 56 8.63 -5.23 2.43
CA ILE A 56 9.15 -6.55 2.03
C ILE A 56 8.59 -7.66 2.89
N ALA A 57 8.53 -7.46 4.21
CA ALA A 57 7.96 -8.44 5.13
C ALA A 57 6.49 -8.72 4.77
N GLU A 58 5.70 -7.67 4.55
CA GLU A 58 4.30 -7.81 4.14
C GLU A 58 4.18 -8.51 2.76
N ALA A 59 5.02 -8.13 1.80
CA ALA A 59 5.01 -8.75 0.48
C ALA A 59 5.43 -10.22 0.51
N TRP A 60 6.35 -10.60 1.41
CA TRP A 60 6.77 -11.98 1.64
C TRP A 60 5.64 -12.83 2.19
N GLU A 61 4.97 -12.38 3.25
CA GLU A 61 3.81 -13.05 3.84
C GLU A 61 2.69 -13.24 2.81
N ALA A 62 2.36 -12.18 2.07
CA ALA A 62 1.33 -12.22 1.04
C ALA A 62 1.69 -13.18 -0.12
N TYR A 63 2.97 -13.25 -0.50
CA TYR A 63 3.45 -14.20 -1.50
C TYR A 63 3.43 -15.65 -0.97
N GLY A 64 3.83 -15.86 0.28
CA GLY A 64 3.76 -17.15 0.97
C GLY A 64 2.35 -17.70 1.02
N ALA A 65 1.38 -16.87 1.43
CA ALA A 65 -0.03 -17.24 1.45
C ALA A 65 -0.57 -17.59 0.04
N ALA A 66 -0.22 -16.81 -0.98
CA ALA A 66 -0.61 -17.10 -2.36
C ALA A 66 0.00 -18.42 -2.88
N LYS A 67 1.26 -18.69 -2.53
CA LYS A 67 1.94 -19.96 -2.87
C LYS A 67 1.27 -21.16 -2.17
N ALA A 68 0.87 -21.01 -0.91
CA ALA A 68 0.13 -22.06 -0.18
C ALA A 68 -1.23 -22.35 -0.84
N ALA A 69 -1.96 -21.32 -1.26
CA ALA A 69 -3.23 -21.47 -1.97
C ALA A 69 -3.08 -22.23 -3.31
N VAL A 70 -2.01 -21.95 -4.08
CA VAL A 70 -1.68 -22.73 -5.29
C VAL A 70 -1.42 -24.21 -4.93
N GLY A 71 -0.69 -24.47 -3.84
CA GLY A 71 -0.45 -25.82 -3.34
C GLY A 71 -1.74 -26.59 -3.00
N GLU A 72 -2.72 -25.91 -2.38
CA GLU A 72 -4.04 -26.48 -2.07
C GLU A 72 -4.83 -26.84 -3.33
N VAL A 73 -4.92 -25.91 -4.29
CA VAL A 73 -5.63 -26.16 -5.56
C VAL A 73 -4.98 -27.28 -6.36
N ASN A 74 -3.65 -27.40 -6.31
CA ASN A 74 -2.93 -28.51 -6.94
C ASN A 74 -3.23 -29.86 -6.26
N ARG A 75 -3.34 -29.90 -4.92
CA ARG A 75 -3.77 -31.10 -4.20
C ARG A 75 -5.20 -31.50 -4.56
N MET A 76 -6.13 -30.55 -4.60
CA MET A 76 -7.51 -30.78 -5.03
C MET A 76 -7.60 -31.36 -6.45
N GLY A 77 -6.83 -30.80 -7.40
CA GLY A 77 -6.79 -31.30 -8.76
C GLY A 77 -6.23 -32.71 -8.90
N ARG A 78 -5.30 -33.13 -8.04
CA ARG A 78 -4.78 -34.51 -8.03
C ARG A 78 -5.81 -35.50 -7.53
N LYS A 79 -6.56 -35.16 -6.48
CA LYS A 79 -7.65 -35.99 -5.94
C LYS A 79 -8.76 -36.19 -6.97
N ASN A 80 -9.19 -35.11 -7.61
CA ASN A 80 -10.23 -35.16 -8.64
C ASN A 80 -9.87 -36.02 -9.85
N ARG A 81 -8.59 -36.01 -10.27
CA ARG A 81 -8.08 -36.90 -11.32
C ARG A 81 -8.13 -38.37 -10.89
N HIS A 82 -7.78 -38.66 -9.63
CA HIS A 82 -7.84 -40.01 -9.07
C HIS A 82 -9.28 -40.54 -9.05
N ASP A 83 -10.25 -39.67 -8.74
CA ASP A 83 -11.65 -40.05 -8.56
C ASP A 83 -12.47 -40.03 -9.88
N ARG A 84 -11.83 -39.80 -11.05
CA ARG A 84 -12.46 -39.71 -12.39
C ARG A 84 -13.66 -38.76 -12.49
N ALA A 85 -13.78 -37.78 -11.61
CA ALA A 85 -14.86 -36.80 -11.62
C ALA A 85 -14.61 -35.69 -12.67
N ILE A 86 -14.99 -35.95 -13.92
CA ILE A 86 -14.77 -35.05 -15.09
C ILE A 86 -15.41 -33.66 -14.92
N SER A 87 -16.50 -33.54 -14.14
CA SER A 87 -17.17 -32.26 -13.87
C SER A 87 -16.33 -31.28 -13.04
N SER A 88 -15.23 -31.76 -12.44
CA SER A 88 -14.37 -30.96 -11.57
C SER A 88 -13.11 -30.41 -12.27
N ASP A 89 -12.77 -30.89 -13.47
CA ASP A 89 -11.51 -30.53 -14.14
C ASP A 89 -11.52 -29.08 -14.66
N ARG A 90 -12.63 -28.60 -15.23
CA ARG A 90 -12.77 -27.20 -15.65
C ARG A 90 -12.75 -26.25 -14.44
N TYR A 91 -13.41 -26.64 -13.35
CA TYR A 91 -13.42 -25.88 -12.10
C TYR A 91 -12.01 -25.79 -11.48
N VAL A 92 -11.30 -26.91 -11.40
CA VAL A 92 -9.91 -26.96 -10.93
C VAL A 92 -8.98 -26.16 -11.83
N ALA A 93 -9.12 -26.27 -13.16
CA ALA A 93 -8.29 -25.52 -14.10
C ALA A 93 -8.47 -24.01 -13.93
N ARG A 94 -9.72 -23.55 -13.76
CA ARG A 94 -10.03 -22.14 -13.49
C ARG A 94 -9.42 -21.67 -12.17
N ARG A 95 -9.67 -22.39 -11.06
CA ARG A 95 -9.12 -22.06 -9.73
C ARG A 95 -7.59 -22.06 -9.74
N ARG A 96 -6.98 -22.98 -10.49
CA ARG A 96 -5.53 -23.05 -10.66
C ARG A 96 -5.01 -21.81 -11.38
N SER A 97 -5.63 -21.43 -12.49
CA SER A 97 -5.28 -20.21 -13.23
C SER A 97 -5.39 -18.95 -12.36
N GLU A 98 -6.49 -18.79 -11.63
CA GLU A 98 -6.72 -17.66 -10.72
C GLU A 98 -5.67 -17.61 -9.59
N ALA A 99 -5.34 -18.77 -9.00
CA ALA A 99 -4.33 -18.88 -7.94
C ALA A 99 -2.93 -18.54 -8.46
N PHE A 100 -2.52 -19.07 -9.61
CA PHE A 100 -1.24 -18.72 -10.24
C PHE A 100 -1.17 -17.24 -10.64
N GLY A 101 -2.26 -16.67 -11.18
CA GLY A 101 -2.34 -15.25 -11.50
C GLY A 101 -2.16 -14.37 -10.25
N THR A 102 -2.76 -14.76 -9.14
CA THR A 102 -2.59 -14.07 -7.85
C THR A 102 -1.16 -14.20 -7.32
N MET A 103 -0.60 -15.41 -7.33
CA MET A 103 0.78 -15.67 -6.92
C MET A 103 1.78 -14.85 -7.75
N ASN A 104 1.62 -14.79 -9.07
CA ASN A 104 2.50 -14.04 -9.95
C ASN A 104 2.42 -12.53 -9.70
N ARG A 105 1.22 -11.98 -9.46
CA ARG A 105 1.06 -10.58 -9.05
C ARG A 105 1.79 -10.30 -7.74
N ARG A 106 1.60 -11.14 -6.72
CA ARG A 106 2.27 -10.99 -5.41
C ARG A 106 3.79 -11.12 -5.52
N ARG A 107 4.29 -12.05 -6.34
CA ARG A 107 5.72 -12.17 -6.67
C ARG A 107 6.26 -10.87 -7.28
N GLY A 108 5.52 -10.26 -8.22
CA GLY A 108 5.90 -8.97 -8.81
C GLY A 108 5.96 -7.84 -7.78
N HIS A 109 5.01 -7.76 -6.86
CA HIS A 109 5.05 -6.79 -5.76
C HIS A 109 6.25 -7.03 -4.83
N PHE A 110 6.52 -8.28 -4.44
CA PHE A 110 7.68 -8.65 -3.65
C PHE A 110 8.99 -8.21 -4.30
N LEU A 111 9.19 -8.51 -5.59
CA LEU A 111 10.41 -8.12 -6.31
C LEU A 111 10.56 -6.59 -6.40
N ARG A 112 9.47 -5.85 -6.57
CA ARG A 112 9.50 -4.38 -6.56
C ARG A 112 9.86 -3.81 -5.19
N ALA A 113 9.28 -4.35 -4.12
CA ALA A 113 9.63 -3.98 -2.75
C ALA A 113 11.11 -4.27 -2.46
N HIS A 114 11.60 -5.43 -2.89
CA HIS A 114 13.01 -5.81 -2.75
C HIS A 114 13.96 -4.86 -3.48
N LYS A 115 13.59 -4.41 -4.68
CA LYS A 115 14.37 -3.40 -5.42
C LYS A 115 14.39 -2.06 -4.69
N ALA A 116 13.27 -1.65 -4.09
CA ALA A 116 13.19 -0.40 -3.34
C ALA A 116 14.06 -0.41 -2.07
N LEU A 117 14.12 -1.54 -1.36
CA LEU A 117 15.02 -1.71 -0.21
C LEU A 117 16.48 -1.54 -0.61
N PHE A 118 16.94 -2.24 -1.65
CA PHE A 118 18.33 -2.10 -2.11
C PHE A 118 18.67 -0.65 -2.52
N ALA A 119 17.73 0.05 -3.15
CA ALA A 119 17.94 1.46 -3.49
C ALA A 119 18.04 2.34 -2.24
N ALA A 120 17.23 2.08 -1.20
CA ALA A 120 17.29 2.80 0.07
C ALA A 120 18.60 2.52 0.83
N GLU A 121 19.07 1.27 0.85
CA GLU A 121 20.36 0.88 1.42
C GLU A 121 21.51 1.58 0.70
N ALA A 122 21.50 1.59 -0.64
CA ALA A 122 22.51 2.27 -1.44
C ALA A 122 22.53 3.79 -1.19
N ALA A 123 21.36 4.42 -1.06
CA ALA A 123 21.25 5.84 -0.76
C ALA A 123 21.82 6.19 0.63
N LEU A 124 21.59 5.33 1.64
CA LEU A 124 22.17 5.51 2.97
C LEU A 124 23.70 5.37 2.96
N LEU A 125 24.22 4.37 2.24
CA LEU A 125 25.67 4.19 2.08
C LEU A 125 26.32 5.40 1.37
N ALA A 126 25.66 5.96 0.36
CA ALA A 126 26.14 7.15 -0.34
C ALA A 126 26.18 8.40 0.54
N LEU A 127 25.30 8.51 1.55
CA LEU A 127 25.27 9.62 2.50
C LEU A 127 26.22 9.44 3.70
N ALA A 128 26.77 8.23 3.86
CA ALA A 128 27.72 7.89 4.92
C ALA A 128 29.19 8.15 4.51
N ASN A 129 29.48 8.14 3.20
CA ASN A 129 30.77 8.48 2.61
C ASN A 129 30.83 9.95 2.17
#